data_AF-A9AWG0-F1
#
_entry.id   AF-A9AWG0-F1
#
_cell.length_a   1.000
_cell.length_b   1.000
_cell.length_c   1.000
_cell.angle_alpha   90.00
_cell.angle_beta   90.00
_cell.angle_gamma   90.00
#
_symmetry.space_group_name_H-M   'P 1'
#
loop_
_entity.id
_entity.type
_entity.pdbx_description
1 polymer ?
#
loop_
_entity_poly.entity_id
_entity_poly.type
_entity_poly.pdbx_seq_one_letter_code
_entity_poly.pdbx_strand_id
1 'polypeptide(L)'
;MQKSIWLVLILILASCGAEIITPQAPYQVIEVLQTVDSQHAQVELRLERDSTNQMILAATYQPKEPHLHLYSKDLPRNGVDGLGRPTLLELSQAGQIRSIGPIVADAIAAPDPTIETAKLLIYPAGPVTLRMPVELDLQQPNQQILLTFMLCSSKGYCTSSVEQLPVTIQLSNS
;
A
#
# COMPACT_ATOMS: atom_id res chain seq x y z
N MET A 1 27.90 3.18 63.06
CA MET A 1 28.03 3.02 61.60
C MET A 1 26.61 2.91 61.02
N GLN A 2 26.08 4.01 60.51
CA GLN A 2 24.69 4.18 60.09
C GLN A 2 24.63 4.04 58.57
N LYS A 3 24.02 2.96 58.07
CA LYS A 3 23.88 2.69 56.63
C LYS A 3 22.56 3.30 56.15
N SER A 4 22.65 4.44 55.48
CA SER A 4 21.53 5.07 54.78
C SER A 4 21.15 4.22 53.56
N ILE A 5 19.97 3.61 53.58
CA ILE A 5 19.35 2.95 52.43
C ILE A 5 18.69 4.03 51.59
N TRP A 6 19.22 4.26 50.39
CA TRP A 6 18.61 5.11 49.37
C TRP A 6 17.44 4.36 48.73
N LEU A 7 16.21 4.87 48.91
CA LEU A 7 15.08 4.48 48.07
C LEU A 7 15.30 5.02 46.65
N VAL A 8 15.51 4.14 45.69
CA VAL A 8 15.44 4.47 44.27
C VAL A 8 13.97 4.47 43.86
N LEU A 9 13.41 5.66 43.64
CA LEU A 9 12.09 5.84 43.05
C LEU A 9 12.21 5.54 41.54
N ILE A 10 11.68 4.39 41.10
CA ILE A 10 11.58 4.05 39.67
C ILE A 10 10.31 4.71 39.13
N LEU A 11 10.47 5.83 38.41
CA LEU A 11 9.42 6.44 37.59
C LEU A 11 9.23 5.62 36.32
N ILE A 12 8.14 4.86 36.23
CA ILE A 12 7.73 4.16 35.00
C ILE A 12 7.10 5.20 34.08
N LEU A 13 7.86 5.67 33.08
CA LEU A 13 7.33 6.45 31.97
C LEU A 13 6.49 5.52 31.09
N ALA A 14 5.17 5.59 31.22
CA ALA A 14 4.25 4.99 30.26
C ALA A 14 4.40 5.74 28.92
N SER A 15 5.16 5.17 28.00
CA SER A 15 5.22 5.63 26.61
C SER A 15 3.86 5.39 25.98
N CYS A 16 3.08 6.45 25.81
CA CYS A 16 1.87 6.44 24.99
C CYS A 16 2.30 6.46 23.52
N GLY A 17 2.87 5.35 23.04
CA GLY A 17 3.13 5.15 21.62
C GLY A 17 1.81 4.76 20.95
N ALA A 18 1.38 5.52 19.94
CA ALA A 18 0.27 5.07 19.09
C ALA A 18 0.66 3.72 18.46
N GLU A 19 -0.12 2.67 18.72
CA GLU A 19 0.10 1.37 18.08
C GLU A 19 -0.09 1.53 16.56
N ILE A 20 0.95 1.16 15.80
CA ILE A 20 0.89 1.17 14.34
C ILE A 20 0.09 -0.05 13.91
N ILE A 21 -1.12 0.18 13.39
CA ILE A 21 -1.96 -0.89 12.87
C ILE A 21 -1.35 -1.36 11.55
N THR A 22 -0.88 -2.60 11.53
CA THR A 22 -0.31 -3.24 10.33
C THR A 22 -1.22 -4.39 9.91
N PRO A 23 -1.56 -4.53 8.62
CA PRO A 23 -2.44 -5.61 8.15
C PRO A 23 -1.87 -7.00 8.46
N GLN A 24 -2.72 -7.92 8.93
CA GLN A 24 -2.32 -9.28 9.32
C GLN A 24 -3.08 -10.37 8.55
N ALA A 25 -2.35 -11.25 7.87
CA ALA A 25 -2.93 -12.38 7.17
C ALA A 25 -3.53 -13.43 8.16
N PRO A 26 -4.54 -14.22 7.76
CA PRO A 26 -5.16 -14.26 6.43
C PRO A 26 -6.08 -13.06 6.15
N TYR A 27 -6.26 -12.78 4.86
CA TYR A 27 -7.19 -11.74 4.39
C TYR A 27 -8.43 -12.40 3.78
N GLN A 28 -9.60 -11.98 4.22
CA GLN A 28 -10.89 -12.38 3.69
C GLN A 28 -11.46 -11.24 2.85
N VAL A 29 -11.83 -11.52 1.60
CA VAL A 29 -12.53 -10.55 0.75
C VAL A 29 -13.95 -10.37 1.27
N ILE A 30 -14.31 -9.12 1.57
CA ILE A 30 -15.66 -8.72 1.96
C ILE A 30 -16.42 -8.26 0.72
N GLU A 31 -15.79 -7.40 -0.09
CA GLU A 31 -16.41 -6.81 -1.27
C GLU A 31 -15.36 -6.55 -2.36
N VAL A 32 -15.74 -6.76 -3.62
CA VAL A 32 -14.99 -6.24 -4.78
C VAL A 32 -15.60 -4.89 -5.14
N LEU A 33 -14.84 -3.82 -4.94
CA LEU A 33 -15.31 -2.45 -5.04
C LEU A 33 -15.30 -1.95 -6.47
N GLN A 34 -14.23 -2.26 -7.21
CA GLN A 34 -14.05 -1.82 -8.59
C GLN A 34 -12.96 -2.63 -9.28
N THR A 35 -13.06 -2.75 -10.61
CA THR A 35 -11.95 -3.20 -11.45
C THR A 35 -11.61 -2.11 -12.45
N VAL A 36 -10.33 -1.72 -12.49
CA VAL A 36 -9.81 -0.69 -13.39
C VAL A 36 -8.93 -1.35 -14.43
N ASP A 37 -9.33 -1.24 -15.69
CA ASP A 37 -8.55 -1.77 -16.81
C ASP A 37 -7.66 -0.68 -17.42
N SER A 38 -6.39 -0.98 -17.60
CA SER A 38 -5.43 -0.17 -18.35
C SER A 38 -4.85 -1.00 -19.49
N GLN A 39 -4.11 -0.36 -20.39
CA GLN A 39 -3.52 -1.06 -21.54
C GLN A 39 -2.68 -2.29 -21.16
N HIS A 40 -1.89 -2.22 -20.08
CA HIS A 40 -0.93 -3.26 -19.72
C HIS A 40 -1.18 -3.93 -18.36
N ALA A 41 -2.17 -3.46 -17.60
CA ALA A 41 -2.52 -4.04 -16.31
C ALA A 41 -4.01 -3.92 -16.00
N GLN A 42 -4.50 -4.77 -15.12
CA GLN A 42 -5.79 -4.64 -14.47
C GLN A 42 -5.55 -4.41 -12.98
N VAL A 43 -6.29 -3.48 -12.38
CA VAL A 43 -6.24 -3.23 -10.93
C VAL A 43 -7.59 -3.59 -10.32
N GLU A 44 -7.61 -4.57 -9.43
CA GLU A 44 -8.80 -4.95 -8.68
C GLU A 44 -8.76 -4.33 -7.29
N LEU A 45 -9.77 -3.54 -6.97
CA LEU A 45 -9.96 -2.89 -5.68
C LEU A 45 -10.93 -3.69 -4.84
N ARG A 46 -10.51 -4.05 -3.64
CA ARG A 46 -11.27 -4.88 -2.72
C ARG A 46 -11.30 -4.27 -1.33
N LEU A 47 -12.42 -4.47 -0.66
CA LEU A 47 -12.50 -4.35 0.78
C LEU A 47 -12.24 -5.74 1.35
N GLU A 48 -11.20 -5.86 2.15
CA GLU A 48 -10.81 -7.08 2.86
C GLU A 48 -11.00 -6.89 4.37
N ARG A 49 -10.95 -8.01 5.08
CA ARG A 49 -10.81 -8.08 6.52
C ARG A 49 -9.63 -8.98 6.86
N ASP A 50 -8.84 -8.58 7.83
CA ASP A 50 -7.64 -9.29 8.25
C ASP A 50 -7.92 -10.24 9.45
N SER A 51 -6.90 -10.95 9.94
CA SER A 51 -7.05 -11.92 11.05
C SER A 51 -7.51 -11.31 12.38
N THR A 52 -7.34 -10.00 12.55
CA THR A 52 -7.75 -9.24 13.74
C THR A 52 -9.12 -8.59 13.58
N ASN A 53 -9.82 -8.89 12.48
CA ASN A 53 -11.09 -8.28 12.10
C ASN A 53 -10.94 -6.79 11.71
N GLN A 54 -9.72 -6.34 11.39
CA GLN A 54 -9.45 -5.00 10.86
C GLN A 54 -9.87 -4.90 9.39
N MET A 55 -10.54 -3.80 9.02
CA MET A 55 -10.89 -3.52 7.62
C MET A 55 -9.67 -3.03 6.86
N ILE A 56 -9.49 -3.56 5.64
CA ILE A 56 -8.35 -3.30 4.78
C ILE A 56 -8.86 -2.89 3.40
N LEU A 57 -8.38 -1.76 2.87
CA LEU A 57 -8.51 -1.43 1.46
C LEU A 57 -7.35 -2.07 0.70
N ALA A 58 -7.65 -2.98 -0.23
CA ALA A 58 -6.66 -3.71 -1.01
C ALA A 58 -6.75 -3.34 -2.50
N ALA A 59 -5.59 -3.22 -3.15
CA ALA A 59 -5.47 -3.02 -4.60
C ALA A 59 -4.51 -4.07 -5.16
N THR A 60 -5.01 -4.97 -6.02
CA THR A 60 -4.19 -5.98 -6.70
C THR A 60 -3.89 -5.48 -8.11
N TYR A 61 -2.63 -5.16 -8.37
CA TYR A 61 -2.13 -4.72 -9.67
C TYR A 61 -1.66 -5.94 -10.44
N GLN A 62 -2.44 -6.38 -11.42
CA GLN A 62 -2.17 -7.56 -12.23
C GLN A 62 -1.64 -7.13 -13.62
N PRO A 63 -0.34 -7.34 -13.91
CA PRO A 63 0.17 -7.19 -15.26
C PRO A 63 -0.56 -8.14 -16.22
N LYS A 64 -0.91 -7.65 -17.41
CA LYS A 64 -1.51 -8.46 -18.49
C LYS A 64 -0.47 -9.37 -19.16
N GLU A 65 0.80 -8.99 -19.07
CA GLU A 65 1.92 -9.76 -19.57
C GLU A 65 2.76 -10.27 -18.39
N PRO A 66 2.99 -11.59 -18.25
CA PRO A 66 3.54 -12.19 -17.03
C PRO A 66 5.02 -11.87 -16.78
N HIS A 67 5.72 -11.34 -17.77
CA HIS A 67 7.14 -10.96 -17.67
C HIS A 67 7.33 -9.51 -17.22
N LEU A 68 6.23 -8.76 -17.04
CA LEU A 68 6.27 -7.40 -16.53
C LEU A 68 6.26 -7.41 -15.00
N HIS A 69 6.99 -6.46 -14.43
CA HIS A 69 7.06 -6.20 -13.01
C HIS A 69 6.66 -4.76 -12.70
N LEU A 70 6.37 -4.51 -11.44
CA LEU A 70 5.99 -3.23 -10.88
C LEU A 70 7.14 -2.65 -10.06
N TYR A 71 7.26 -1.33 -10.03
CA TYR A 71 8.16 -0.67 -9.08
C TYR A 71 7.60 -0.67 -7.65
N SER A 72 8.50 -0.67 -6.68
CA SER A 72 8.16 -0.62 -5.26
C SER A 72 7.28 0.59 -4.92
N LYS A 73 6.37 0.39 -3.96
CA LYS A 73 5.57 1.49 -3.37
C LYS A 73 6.43 2.51 -2.64
N ASP A 74 7.64 2.12 -2.25
CA ASP A 74 8.56 2.92 -1.45
C ASP A 74 9.51 3.76 -2.32
N LEU A 75 9.37 3.72 -3.66
CA LEU A 75 10.07 4.67 -4.52
C LEU A 75 9.54 6.09 -4.33
N PRO A 76 10.38 7.13 -4.54
CA PRO A 76 9.90 8.50 -4.61
C PRO A 76 8.82 8.64 -5.70
N ARG A 77 7.84 9.53 -5.49
CA ARG A 77 6.73 9.73 -6.44
C ARG A 77 7.19 9.96 -7.88
N ASN A 78 8.24 10.75 -8.05
CA ASN A 78 8.79 11.09 -9.37
C ASN A 78 9.83 10.07 -9.87
N GLY A 79 9.96 8.93 -9.20
CA GLY A 79 10.99 7.94 -9.46
C GLY A 79 12.36 8.31 -8.90
N VAL A 80 13.38 7.54 -9.27
CA VAL A 80 14.79 7.80 -8.96
C VAL A 80 15.44 8.36 -10.21
N ASP A 81 15.98 9.58 -10.14
CA ASP A 81 16.56 10.28 -11.29
C ASP A 81 15.58 10.41 -12.49
N GLY A 82 14.28 10.51 -12.20
CA GLY A 82 13.20 10.58 -13.20
C GLY A 82 12.77 9.22 -13.76
N LEU A 83 13.46 8.13 -13.39
CA LEU A 83 13.18 6.77 -13.83
C LEU A 83 12.18 6.06 -12.92
N GLY A 84 11.25 5.33 -13.55
CA GLY A 84 10.22 4.57 -12.86
C GLY A 84 9.13 5.43 -12.23
N ARG A 85 8.01 4.80 -11.89
CA ARG A 85 6.96 5.39 -11.04
C ARG A 85 6.53 4.35 -10.01
N PRO A 86 6.37 4.75 -8.74
CA PRO A 86 5.99 3.81 -7.68
C PRO A 86 4.61 3.21 -7.95
N THR A 87 4.39 2.03 -7.39
CA THR A 87 3.03 1.47 -7.29
C THR A 87 2.38 2.05 -6.04
N LEU A 88 1.36 2.90 -6.20
CA LEU A 88 0.69 3.60 -5.09
C LEU A 88 -0.82 3.38 -5.09
N LEU A 89 -1.35 3.24 -3.87
CA LEU A 89 -2.76 3.26 -3.51
C LEU A 89 -2.97 4.42 -2.53
N GLU A 90 -3.68 5.46 -2.95
CA GLU A 90 -3.82 6.69 -2.15
C GLU A 90 -5.28 7.12 -2.01
N LEU A 91 -5.61 7.84 -0.94
CA LEU A 91 -6.91 8.48 -0.75
C LEU A 91 -6.78 9.95 -1.18
N SER A 92 -7.62 10.46 -2.09
CA SER A 92 -7.47 11.83 -2.61
C SER A 92 -8.08 12.92 -1.73
N GLN A 93 -9.16 12.60 -1.02
CA GLN A 93 -9.93 13.53 -0.19
C GLN A 93 -10.56 12.79 0.99
N ALA A 94 -11.03 13.56 1.98
CA ALA A 94 -11.89 13.02 3.03
C ALA A 94 -13.17 12.41 2.41
N GLY A 95 -13.51 11.21 2.85
CA GLY A 95 -14.66 10.45 2.40
C GLY A 95 -14.92 9.32 3.37
N GLN A 96 -15.59 8.27 2.90
CA GLN A 96 -15.95 7.12 3.72
C GLN A 96 -14.79 6.34 4.32
N ILE A 97 -13.56 6.55 3.85
CA ILE A 97 -12.40 5.75 4.24
C ILE A 97 -11.33 6.65 4.87
N ARG A 98 -10.83 6.23 6.03
CA ARG A 98 -9.68 6.84 6.68
C ARG A 98 -8.58 5.82 6.86
N SER A 99 -7.37 6.12 6.39
CA SER A 99 -6.21 5.29 6.69
C SER A 99 -5.85 5.37 8.17
N ILE A 100 -5.52 4.23 8.77
CA ILE A 100 -5.14 4.11 10.19
C ILE A 100 -3.77 3.46 10.38
N GLY A 101 -3.00 3.30 9.31
CA GLY A 101 -1.69 2.67 9.35
C GLY A 101 -0.99 2.63 8.00
N PRO A 102 0.24 2.12 7.95
CA PRO A 102 1.05 2.07 6.74
C PRO A 102 0.48 1.09 5.72
N ILE A 103 0.75 1.38 4.45
CA ILE A 103 0.49 0.45 3.34
C ILE A 103 1.56 -0.62 3.32
N VAL A 104 1.14 -1.88 3.20
CA VAL A 104 2.03 -3.05 3.01
C VAL A 104 1.82 -3.66 1.63
N ALA A 105 2.87 -4.26 1.07
CA ALA A 105 2.78 -5.07 -0.14
C ALA A 105 2.87 -6.56 0.23
N ASP A 106 2.25 -7.43 -0.57
CA ASP A 106 2.39 -8.89 -0.42
C ASP A 106 3.68 -9.45 -1.04
N ALA A 107 4.43 -8.62 -1.77
CA ALA A 107 5.70 -8.96 -2.37
C ALA A 107 6.84 -8.15 -1.74
N ILE A 108 8.02 -8.76 -1.68
CA ILE A 108 9.25 -8.11 -1.24
C ILE A 108 9.92 -7.46 -2.45
N ALA A 109 10.17 -6.16 -2.38
CA ALA A 109 10.91 -5.46 -3.42
C ALA A 109 12.43 -5.72 -3.31
N ALA A 110 13.10 -5.76 -4.46
CA ALA A 110 14.55 -5.92 -4.57
C ALA A 110 15.11 -4.92 -5.60
N PRO A 111 16.42 -4.63 -5.56
CA PRO A 111 17.05 -3.78 -6.58
C PRO A 111 16.81 -4.30 -8.01
N ASP A 112 16.54 -3.38 -8.94
CA ASP A 112 16.40 -3.70 -10.35
C ASP A 112 17.77 -4.13 -10.92
N PRO A 113 17.89 -5.38 -11.42
CA PRO A 113 19.17 -5.88 -11.94
C PRO A 113 19.55 -5.26 -13.29
N THR A 114 18.65 -4.54 -13.96
CA THR A 114 18.88 -3.97 -15.29
C THR A 114 19.46 -2.55 -15.24
N ILE A 115 19.36 -1.88 -14.09
CA ILE A 115 19.80 -0.50 -13.90
C ILE A 115 20.64 -0.39 -12.63
N GLU A 116 21.91 -0.81 -12.69
CA GLU A 116 22.81 -0.87 -11.53
C GLU A 116 23.06 0.48 -10.84
N THR A 117 22.99 1.58 -11.58
CA THR A 117 23.30 2.93 -11.04
C THR A 117 22.13 3.58 -10.33
N ALA A 118 20.90 3.25 -10.71
CA ALA A 118 19.70 3.78 -10.10
C ALA A 118 19.26 2.83 -8.98
N LYS A 119 19.04 3.36 -7.78
CA LYS A 119 18.52 2.57 -6.63
C LYS A 119 17.02 2.26 -6.80
N LEU A 120 16.63 1.76 -7.96
CA LEU A 120 15.28 1.36 -8.27
C LEU A 120 14.99 0.03 -7.59
N LEU A 121 13.87 -0.03 -6.88
CA LEU A 121 13.37 -1.23 -6.26
C LEU A 121 12.15 -1.70 -7.04
N ILE A 122 12.13 -2.97 -7.41
CA ILE A 122 11.06 -3.61 -8.17
C ILE A 122 10.52 -4.81 -7.40
N TYR A 123 9.24 -5.09 -7.57
CA TYR A 123 8.67 -6.37 -7.15
C TYR A 123 9.00 -7.46 -8.17
N PRO A 124 8.89 -8.75 -7.82
CA PRO A 124 8.92 -9.83 -8.79
C PRO A 124 7.85 -9.63 -9.88
N ALA A 125 8.11 -10.20 -11.07
CA ALA A 125 7.14 -10.16 -12.16
C ALA A 125 5.84 -10.89 -11.77
N GLY A 126 4.71 -10.33 -12.19
CA GLY A 126 3.37 -10.81 -11.81
C GLY A 126 2.59 -9.85 -10.90
N PRO A 127 1.49 -10.33 -10.30
CA PRO A 127 0.62 -9.47 -9.50
C PRO A 127 1.28 -9.04 -8.20
N VAL A 128 0.95 -7.82 -7.77
CA VAL A 128 1.30 -7.28 -6.47
C VAL A 128 0.04 -6.70 -5.83
N THR A 129 -0.20 -7.03 -4.56
CA THR A 129 -1.29 -6.46 -3.78
C THR A 129 -0.76 -5.46 -2.76
N LEU A 130 -1.27 -4.22 -2.83
CA LEU A 130 -1.10 -3.23 -1.76
C LEU A 130 -2.29 -3.28 -0.80
N ARG A 131 -2.02 -3.19 0.50
CA ARG A 131 -3.02 -3.25 1.57
C ARG A 131 -2.86 -2.07 2.52
N MET A 132 -3.93 -1.31 2.68
CA MET A 132 -4.03 -0.17 3.59
C MET A 132 -5.03 -0.51 4.69
N PRO A 133 -4.63 -0.50 5.98
CA PRO A 133 -5.58 -0.62 7.07
C PRO A 133 -6.42 0.65 7.15
N VAL A 134 -7.74 0.48 7.26
CA VAL A 134 -8.70 1.59 7.17
C VAL A 134 -9.82 1.51 8.21
N GLU A 135 -10.33 2.66 8.60
CA GLU A 135 -11.63 2.80 9.24
C GLU A 135 -12.67 3.30 8.24
N LEU A 136 -13.92 2.91 8.44
CA LEU A 136 -15.05 3.27 7.59
C LEU A 136 -15.99 4.22 8.33
N ASP A 137 -16.35 5.33 7.69
CA ASP A 137 -17.42 6.24 8.12
C ASP A 137 -18.45 6.37 6.99
N LEU A 138 -19.48 5.53 7.03
CA LEU A 138 -20.50 5.45 5.98
C LEU A 138 -21.40 6.69 5.92
N GLN A 139 -21.29 7.63 6.86
CA GLN A 139 -22.02 8.91 6.82
C GLN A 139 -21.37 9.93 5.87
N GLN A 140 -20.13 9.68 5.45
CA GLN A 140 -19.39 10.53 4.52
C GLN A 140 -19.76 10.23 3.06
N PRO A 141 -19.46 11.15 2.11
CA PRO A 141 -19.59 10.87 0.69
C PRO A 141 -18.68 9.74 0.22
N ASN A 142 -19.03 9.14 -0.92
CA ASN A 142 -18.26 8.09 -1.58
C ASN A 142 -16.76 8.44 -1.64
N GLN A 143 -15.92 7.44 -1.40
CA GLN A 143 -14.49 7.62 -1.40
C GLN A 143 -13.95 7.71 -2.83
N GLN A 144 -13.06 8.68 -3.07
CA GLN A 144 -12.18 8.66 -4.24
C GLN A 144 -10.78 8.21 -3.81
N ILE A 145 -10.21 7.31 -4.59
CA ILE A 145 -8.83 6.86 -4.46
C ILE A 145 -8.02 7.27 -5.69
N LEU A 146 -6.69 7.26 -5.57
CA LEU A 146 -5.77 7.50 -6.67
C LEU A 146 -4.88 6.28 -6.87
N LEU A 147 -4.73 5.88 -8.13
CA LEU A 147 -3.83 4.81 -8.53
C LEU A 147 -2.64 5.41 -9.29
N THR A 148 -1.42 5.00 -8.91
CA THR A 148 -0.20 5.28 -9.67
C THR A 148 0.56 3.98 -9.86
N PHE A 149 1.02 3.69 -11.07
CA PHE A 149 1.87 2.54 -11.35
C PHE A 149 2.55 2.67 -12.72
N MET A 150 3.66 1.95 -12.88
CA MET A 150 4.36 1.79 -14.15
C MET A 150 4.90 0.37 -14.20
N LEU A 151 4.82 -0.26 -15.37
CA LEU A 151 5.30 -1.62 -15.59
C LEU A 151 6.57 -1.59 -16.43
N CYS A 152 7.51 -2.47 -16.11
CA CYS A 152 8.71 -2.69 -16.89
C CYS A 152 9.00 -4.18 -17.03
N SER A 153 9.77 -4.54 -18.06
CA SER A 153 10.29 -5.89 -18.26
C SER A 153 11.73 -5.96 -17.78
N SER A 154 12.22 -7.18 -17.54
CA SER A 154 13.64 -7.44 -17.24
C SER A 154 14.59 -7.15 -18.42
N LYS A 155 14.07 -6.65 -19.55
CA LYS A 155 14.85 -6.25 -20.73
C LYS A 155 14.93 -4.72 -20.89
N GLY A 156 14.44 -3.97 -19.90
CA GLY A 156 14.47 -2.49 -19.92
C GLY A 156 13.37 -1.83 -20.74
N TYR A 157 12.43 -2.59 -21.33
CA TYR A 157 11.21 -2.01 -21.90
C TYR A 157 10.24 -1.65 -20.78
N CYS A 158 9.74 -0.42 -20.80
CA CYS A 158 8.76 0.09 -19.85
C CYS A 158 7.54 0.67 -20.55
N THR A 159 6.38 0.54 -19.91
CA THR A 159 5.12 1.12 -20.38
C THR A 159 5.06 2.61 -20.07
N SER A 160 4.12 3.33 -20.68
CA SER A 160 3.68 4.62 -20.12
C SER A 160 3.16 4.42 -18.70
N SER A 161 3.44 5.39 -17.83
CA SER A 161 2.92 5.39 -16.46
C SER A 161 1.44 5.74 -16.41
N VAL A 162 0.75 5.13 -15.46
CA VAL A 162 -0.54 5.63 -14.96
C VAL A 162 -0.22 6.43 -13.70
N GLU A 163 -0.60 7.70 -13.66
CA GLU A 163 -0.27 8.60 -12.55
C GLU A 163 -1.53 9.26 -12.00
N GLN A 164 -1.73 9.10 -10.69
CA GLN A 164 -2.84 9.70 -9.93
C GLN A 164 -4.22 9.51 -10.60
N LEU A 165 -4.46 8.34 -11.20
CA LEU A 165 -5.75 8.03 -11.84
C LEU A 165 -6.84 8.01 -10.77
N PRO A 166 -7.83 8.92 -10.82
CA PRO A 166 -8.90 8.95 -9.84
C PRO A 166 -9.89 7.82 -10.09
N VAL A 167 -10.24 7.10 -9.02
CA VAL A 167 -11.23 6.02 -9.03
C VAL A 167 -12.20 6.25 -7.88
N THR A 168 -13.48 6.43 -8.20
CA THR A 168 -14.53 6.48 -7.18
C THR A 168 -14.94 5.07 -6.83
N ILE A 169 -14.89 4.74 -5.54
CA ILE A 169 -15.38 3.46 -5.00
C ILE A 169 -16.64 3.72 -4.17
N GLN A 170 -17.55 2.75 -4.18
CA GLN A 170 -18.77 2.77 -3.40
C GLN A 170 -18.75 1.57 -2.48
N LEU A 171 -18.98 1.79 -1.20
CA LEU A 171 -19.13 0.72 -0.22
C LEU A 171 -20.60 0.27 -0.22
N SER A 172 -20.83 -1.03 -0.30
CA SER A 172 -22.18 -1.56 -0.11
C SER A 172 -22.64 -1.34 1.34
N ASN A 173 -23.85 -0.80 1.52
CA ASN A 173 -24.52 -0.77 2.82
C ASN A 173 -24.97 -2.21 3.13
N SER A 174 -24.14 -2.99 3.80
CA SER A 174 -24.49 -4.33 4.28
C SER A 174 -25.23 -4.25 5.61
#